data_AF-A0A9Q3GN29-F1
#
_entry.id   AF-A0A9Q3GN29-F1
#
_cell.length_a   1.000
_cell.length_b   1.000
_cell.length_c   1.000
_cell.angle_alpha   90.00
_cell.angle_beta   90.00
_cell.angle_gamma   90.00
#
_symmetry.space_group_name_H-M   'P 1'
#
loop_
_entity.id
_entity.type
_entity.pdbx_description
1 polymer ?
#
loop_
_entity_poly.entity_id
_entity_poly.type
_entity_poly.pdbx_seq_one_letter_code
_entity_poly.pdbx_strand_id
1 'polypeptide(L)'
;MSVTLHTNLGDLKVEIFAEAVPRAAENFLALCASGYYNTCIWHRNIKGFMIQTGDPTGTGKGGQSIWGKPFADEIRSTLKFNQRGIVAMASSGRDTNKSQFFILYAKQPHLDGHHTIIGRVIDGAINGTLDLMEKVAVNEKHRPVQEIKMMGVTIHANPIADKEAERFQGKDCLKELPIERSRFCSSVHIPLRHKVRARLPYMICIGSEEVPNSQKRATHQTKSLAKLRLIARLDASKQRNLWYYHHLKATH
;
A
#
# COMPACT_ATOMS: atom_id res chain seq x y z
N MET A 1 5.36 -3.66 -16.38
CA MET A 1 5.78 -4.11 -15.03
C MET A 1 5.31 -5.55 -14.83
N SER A 2 6.02 -6.39 -14.08
CA SER A 2 5.57 -7.77 -13.85
C SER A 2 5.69 -8.19 -12.39
N VAL A 3 4.89 -9.16 -11.99
CA VAL A 3 4.81 -9.69 -10.63
C VAL A 3 4.78 -11.21 -10.71
N THR A 4 5.54 -11.89 -9.87
CA THR A 4 5.48 -13.35 -9.74
C THR A 4 4.76 -13.72 -8.46
N LEU A 5 3.69 -14.50 -8.60
CA LEU A 5 2.93 -15.10 -7.50
C LEU A 5 3.52 -16.48 -7.24
N HIS A 6 4.14 -16.66 -6.09
CA HIS A 6 4.65 -17.95 -5.66
C HIS A 6 3.52 -18.73 -5.01
N THR A 7 3.15 -19.88 -5.57
CA THR A 7 2.11 -20.76 -5.01
C THR A 7 2.70 -22.11 -4.66
N ASN A 8 1.98 -22.88 -3.83
CA ASN A 8 2.38 -24.26 -3.51
C ASN A 8 2.37 -25.22 -4.71
N LEU A 9 1.70 -24.86 -5.81
CA LEU A 9 1.65 -25.66 -7.04
C LEU A 9 2.67 -25.21 -8.09
N GLY A 10 3.37 -24.11 -7.86
CA GLY A 10 4.29 -23.50 -8.81
C GLY A 10 4.14 -21.98 -8.88
N ASP A 11 4.92 -21.37 -9.76
CA ASP A 11 4.94 -19.92 -9.93
C ASP A 11 4.00 -19.48 -11.06
N LEU A 12 3.43 -18.28 -10.89
CA LEU A 12 2.64 -17.59 -11.91
C LEU A 12 3.22 -16.20 -12.13
N LYS A 13 3.71 -15.91 -13.33
CA LYS A 13 4.18 -14.57 -13.67
C LYS A 13 3.07 -13.78 -14.35
N VAL A 14 2.77 -12.62 -13.80
CA VAL A 14 1.69 -11.72 -14.25
C VAL A 14 2.29 -10.41 -14.73
N GLU A 15 1.92 -9.99 -15.93
CA GLU A 15 2.14 -8.65 -16.44
C GLU A 15 0.99 -7.74 -15.99
N ILE A 16 1.32 -6.56 -15.43
CA ILE A 16 0.35 -5.59 -14.91
C ILE A 16 0.25 -4.39 -15.86
N PHE A 17 -0.97 -4.02 -16.23
CA PHE A 17 -1.30 -2.93 -17.14
C PHE A 17 -1.43 -1.59 -16.41
N ALA A 18 -0.36 -1.16 -15.74
CA ALA A 18 -0.38 0.03 -14.86
C ALA A 18 -0.78 1.34 -15.57
N GLU A 19 -0.51 1.48 -16.86
CA GLU A 19 -0.92 2.66 -17.64
C GLU A 19 -2.43 2.69 -17.92
N ALA A 20 -3.03 1.53 -18.18
CA ALA A 20 -4.44 1.42 -18.51
C ALA A 20 -5.34 1.55 -17.26
N VAL A 21 -4.90 0.96 -16.14
CA VAL A 21 -5.66 0.87 -14.88
C VAL A 21 -4.82 1.31 -13.68
N PRO A 22 -4.47 2.61 -13.60
CA PRO A 22 -3.50 3.10 -12.62
C PRO A 22 -3.94 2.85 -11.18
N ARG A 23 -5.23 3.01 -10.85
CA ARG A 23 -5.69 2.81 -9.46
C ARG A 23 -5.71 1.34 -9.08
N ALA A 24 -6.22 0.48 -9.94
CA ALA A 24 -6.25 -0.95 -9.66
C ALA A 24 -4.83 -1.54 -9.58
N ALA A 25 -3.92 -1.08 -10.46
CA ALA A 25 -2.52 -1.48 -10.43
C ALA A 25 -1.79 -0.98 -9.18
N GLU A 26 -1.97 0.29 -8.79
CA GLU A 26 -1.40 0.84 -7.55
C GLU A 26 -1.85 0.04 -6.34
N ASN A 27 -3.16 -0.23 -6.23
CA ASN A 27 -3.71 -1.05 -5.15
C ASN A 27 -3.09 -2.45 -5.12
N PHE A 28 -3.06 -3.15 -6.26
CA PHE A 28 -2.50 -4.49 -6.35
C PHE A 28 -1.02 -4.50 -5.94
N LEU A 29 -0.21 -3.60 -6.51
CA LEU A 29 1.23 -3.54 -6.24
C LEU A 29 1.54 -3.16 -4.79
N ALA A 30 0.78 -2.23 -4.20
CA ALA A 30 0.94 -1.86 -2.79
C ALA A 30 0.58 -3.02 -1.83
N LEU A 31 -0.47 -3.78 -2.15
CA LEU A 31 -0.84 -4.98 -1.40
C LEU A 31 0.22 -6.09 -1.56
N CYS A 32 0.80 -6.24 -2.75
CA CYS A 32 1.93 -7.15 -2.97
C CYS A 32 3.16 -6.73 -2.15
N ALA A 33 3.53 -5.45 -2.19
CA ALA A 33 4.71 -4.92 -1.50
C ALA A 33 4.59 -4.98 0.03
N SER A 34 3.37 -4.85 0.57
CA SER A 34 3.11 -5.00 2.00
C SER A 34 3.02 -6.46 2.47
N GLY A 35 3.15 -7.44 1.56
CA GLY A 35 2.99 -8.85 1.88
C GLY A 35 1.56 -9.25 2.23
N TYR A 36 0.56 -8.44 1.88
CA TYR A 36 -0.86 -8.67 2.20
C TYR A 36 -1.37 -10.01 1.66
N TYR A 37 -0.88 -10.42 0.50
CA TYR A 37 -1.28 -11.67 -0.15
C TYR A 37 -0.54 -12.90 0.35
N ASN A 38 0.48 -12.74 1.20
CA ASN A 38 1.21 -13.88 1.75
C ASN A 38 0.25 -14.75 2.57
N THR A 39 0.32 -16.06 2.36
CA THR A 39 -0.56 -17.08 2.95
C THR A 39 -2.03 -17.04 2.53
N CYS A 40 -2.43 -16.14 1.61
CA CYS A 40 -3.79 -16.12 1.08
C CYS A 40 -4.11 -17.42 0.34
N ILE A 41 -5.31 -17.95 0.55
CA ILE A 41 -5.80 -19.15 -0.14
C ILE A 41 -6.54 -18.78 -1.43
N TRP A 42 -6.55 -19.70 -2.39
CA TRP A 42 -7.47 -19.66 -3.51
C TRP A 42 -8.79 -20.29 -3.08
N HIS A 43 -9.72 -19.47 -2.62
CA HIS A 43 -10.93 -19.92 -1.93
C HIS A 43 -12.05 -20.36 -2.88
N ARG A 44 -11.96 -20.04 -4.17
CA ARG A 44 -12.95 -20.41 -5.18
C ARG A 44 -12.27 -20.76 -6.50
N ASN A 45 -12.58 -21.93 -7.04
CA ASN A 45 -12.01 -22.50 -8.25
C ASN A 45 -13.14 -23.14 -9.08
N ILE A 46 -13.39 -22.62 -10.28
CA ILE A 46 -14.42 -23.14 -11.19
C ILE A 46 -13.73 -23.51 -12.50
N LYS A 47 -13.62 -24.81 -12.76
CA LYS A 47 -13.01 -25.37 -13.97
C LYS A 47 -13.63 -24.78 -15.24
N GLY A 48 -12.80 -24.41 -16.21
CA GLY A 48 -13.22 -23.75 -17.45
C GLY A 48 -13.67 -22.28 -17.31
N PHE A 49 -13.77 -21.77 -16.08
CA PHE A 49 -14.19 -20.39 -15.82
C PHE A 49 -13.05 -19.56 -15.22
N MET A 50 -12.82 -19.67 -13.92
CA MET A 50 -11.85 -18.83 -13.21
C MET A 50 -11.44 -19.42 -11.86
N ILE A 51 -10.34 -18.89 -11.33
CA ILE A 51 -9.88 -19.13 -9.96
C ILE A 51 -9.68 -17.79 -9.25
N GLN A 52 -10.16 -17.69 -8.00
CA GLN A 52 -10.27 -16.44 -7.24
C GLN A 52 -9.50 -16.50 -5.92
N THR A 53 -8.82 -15.40 -5.59
CA THR A 53 -8.02 -15.23 -4.37
C THR A 53 -8.05 -13.76 -3.91
N GLY A 54 -7.14 -13.38 -3.01
CA GLY A 54 -6.97 -12.03 -2.49
C GLY A 54 -7.86 -11.69 -1.30
N ASP A 55 -8.39 -12.70 -0.62
CA ASP A 55 -9.08 -12.58 0.67
C ASP A 55 -8.23 -13.22 1.78
N PRO A 56 -7.61 -12.43 2.67
CA PRO A 56 -6.82 -12.97 3.80
C PRO A 56 -7.64 -13.81 4.78
N THR A 57 -8.97 -13.61 4.84
CA THR A 57 -9.85 -14.41 5.70
C THR A 57 -10.19 -15.77 5.09
N GLY A 58 -9.99 -15.95 3.78
CA GLY A 58 -10.34 -17.16 3.06
C GLY A 58 -11.84 -17.48 3.02
N THR A 59 -12.71 -16.52 3.33
CA THR A 59 -14.17 -16.69 3.36
C THR A 59 -14.83 -16.37 2.02
N GLY A 60 -14.15 -15.59 1.17
CA GLY A 60 -14.66 -15.02 -0.08
C GLY A 60 -15.41 -13.70 0.10
N LYS A 61 -15.61 -13.23 1.33
CA LYS A 61 -16.31 -11.97 1.63
C LYS A 61 -15.39 -10.88 2.19
N GLY A 62 -14.16 -11.25 2.57
CA GLY A 62 -13.20 -10.34 3.15
C GLY A 62 -12.40 -9.56 2.11
N GLY A 63 -11.26 -9.03 2.55
CA GLY A 63 -10.40 -8.22 1.72
C GLY A 63 -10.67 -6.71 1.82
N GLN A 64 -9.61 -5.92 1.77
CA GLN A 64 -9.66 -4.46 1.80
C GLN A 64 -8.62 -3.91 0.82
N SER A 65 -8.93 -2.78 0.17
CA SER A 65 -7.94 -2.06 -0.63
C SER A 65 -6.85 -1.47 0.28
N ILE A 66 -5.76 -1.02 -0.32
CA ILE A 66 -4.70 -0.30 0.40
C ILE A 66 -5.23 0.97 1.11
N TRP A 67 -6.32 1.56 0.60
CA TRP A 67 -6.95 2.75 1.18
C TRP A 67 -8.01 2.43 2.26
N GLY A 68 -8.23 1.15 2.59
CA GLY A 68 -9.25 0.72 3.55
C GLY A 68 -10.70 0.91 3.10
N LYS A 69 -10.94 1.36 1.85
CA LYS A 69 -12.27 1.60 1.27
C LYS A 69 -12.36 1.08 -0.16
N PRO A 70 -13.56 0.69 -0.66
CA PRO A 70 -13.70 0.28 -2.04
C PRO A 70 -13.30 1.39 -3.03
N PHE A 71 -12.85 1.01 -4.22
CA PHE A 71 -12.47 1.94 -5.29
C PHE A 71 -13.19 1.65 -6.61
N ALA A 72 -13.22 2.67 -7.46
CA ALA A 72 -13.97 2.68 -8.72
C ALA A 72 -13.47 1.66 -9.74
N ASP A 73 -14.35 1.24 -10.64
CA ASP A 73 -13.99 0.40 -11.79
C ASP A 73 -13.23 1.19 -12.86
N GLU A 74 -12.20 0.58 -13.45
CA GLU A 74 -11.41 1.16 -14.54
C GLU A 74 -11.59 0.34 -15.82
N ILE A 75 -12.76 0.47 -16.45
CA ILE A 75 -13.12 -0.29 -17.65
C ILE A 75 -12.50 0.37 -18.89
N ARG A 76 -11.80 -0.44 -19.70
CA ARG A 76 -11.18 -0.02 -20.97
C ARG A 76 -11.71 -0.87 -22.12
N SER A 77 -12.04 -0.25 -23.24
CA SER A 77 -12.55 -0.95 -24.44
C SER A 77 -11.51 -1.86 -25.10
N THR A 78 -10.22 -1.59 -24.86
CA THR A 78 -9.08 -2.35 -25.36
C THR A 78 -8.82 -3.63 -24.56
N LEU A 79 -9.22 -3.67 -23.28
CA LEU A 79 -9.03 -4.80 -22.40
C LEU A 79 -10.32 -5.63 -22.39
N LYS A 80 -10.23 -6.89 -22.83
CA LYS A 80 -11.37 -7.81 -22.93
C LYS A 80 -11.01 -9.18 -22.37
N PHE A 81 -12.01 -9.91 -21.89
CA PHE A 81 -11.90 -11.27 -21.40
C PHE A 81 -11.92 -12.29 -22.56
N ASN A 82 -10.99 -12.14 -23.50
CA ASN A 82 -10.94 -12.92 -24.73
C ASN A 82 -9.94 -14.09 -24.68
N GLN A 83 -9.14 -14.20 -23.62
CA GLN A 83 -8.04 -15.15 -23.52
C GLN A 83 -7.98 -15.81 -22.13
N ARG A 84 -7.30 -16.96 -22.07
CA ARG A 84 -6.90 -17.60 -20.80
C ARG A 84 -5.82 -16.77 -20.13
N GLY A 85 -5.81 -16.75 -18.80
CA GLY A 85 -4.80 -16.06 -18.01
C GLY A 85 -5.04 -14.57 -17.82
N ILE A 86 -6.20 -14.02 -18.23
CA ILE A 86 -6.56 -12.64 -17.90
C ILE A 86 -6.78 -12.52 -16.39
N VAL A 87 -6.18 -11.49 -15.79
CA VAL A 87 -6.27 -11.19 -14.36
C VAL A 87 -7.14 -9.96 -14.15
N ALA A 88 -8.15 -10.06 -13.30
CA ALA A 88 -9.09 -8.97 -13.04
C ALA A 88 -9.54 -8.89 -11.58
N MET A 89 -10.00 -7.72 -11.17
CA MET A 89 -10.52 -7.48 -9.82
C MET A 89 -11.89 -8.14 -9.64
N ALA A 90 -12.06 -8.81 -8.50
CA ALA A 90 -13.37 -9.29 -8.08
C ALA A 90 -14.13 -8.15 -7.38
N SER A 91 -15.36 -7.92 -7.82
CA SER A 91 -16.25 -6.88 -7.28
C SER A 91 -17.63 -7.49 -6.97
N SER A 92 -18.39 -6.84 -6.09
CA SER A 92 -19.77 -7.23 -5.73
C SER A 92 -20.81 -6.30 -6.36
N GLY A 93 -20.41 -5.55 -7.39
CA GLY A 93 -21.17 -4.47 -8.00
C GLY A 93 -20.23 -3.36 -8.49
N ARG A 94 -20.82 -2.34 -9.13
CA ARG A 94 -20.07 -1.19 -9.64
C ARG A 94 -19.28 -0.48 -8.53
N ASP A 95 -18.03 -0.16 -8.81
CA ASP A 95 -17.15 0.64 -7.95
C ASP A 95 -16.90 0.04 -6.55
N THR A 96 -16.93 -1.30 -6.45
CA THR A 96 -16.73 -2.03 -5.18
C THR A 96 -15.43 -2.82 -5.10
N ASN A 97 -14.41 -2.44 -5.88
CA ASN A 97 -13.13 -3.14 -5.90
C ASN A 97 -12.40 -3.03 -4.56
N LYS A 98 -11.78 -4.13 -4.11
CA LYS A 98 -10.99 -4.22 -2.86
C LYS A 98 -9.65 -4.90 -3.12
N SER A 99 -9.34 -6.02 -2.45
CA SER A 99 -8.11 -6.79 -2.66
C SER A 99 -8.30 -8.06 -3.46
N GLN A 100 -9.54 -8.54 -3.60
CA GLN A 100 -9.82 -9.80 -4.26
C GLN A 100 -9.65 -9.69 -5.77
N PHE A 101 -9.07 -10.71 -6.39
CA PHE A 101 -8.87 -10.81 -7.82
C PHE A 101 -9.04 -12.26 -8.28
N PHE A 102 -9.25 -12.43 -9.57
CA PHE A 102 -9.37 -13.75 -10.19
C PHE A 102 -8.56 -13.84 -11.48
N ILE A 103 -8.21 -15.07 -11.84
CA ILE A 103 -7.53 -15.43 -13.09
C ILE A 103 -8.46 -16.31 -13.91
N LEU A 104 -8.64 -15.99 -15.18
CA LEU A 104 -9.48 -16.77 -16.09
C LEU A 104 -8.79 -18.03 -16.61
N TYR A 105 -9.56 -19.11 -16.74
CA TYR A 105 -9.14 -20.33 -17.43
C TYR A 105 -9.53 -20.33 -18.91
N ALA A 106 -10.57 -19.60 -19.29
CA ALA A 106 -11.02 -19.50 -20.68
C ALA A 106 -11.53 -18.10 -21.00
N LYS A 107 -11.83 -17.85 -22.28
CA LYS A 107 -12.53 -16.65 -22.75
C LYS A 107 -13.88 -16.52 -22.05
N GLN A 108 -14.18 -15.34 -21.49
CA GLN A 108 -15.43 -15.03 -20.79
C GLN A 108 -15.98 -13.64 -21.16
N PRO A 109 -16.50 -13.44 -22.38
CA PRO A 109 -16.91 -12.13 -22.88
C PRO A 109 -18.08 -11.52 -22.10
N HIS A 110 -18.85 -12.33 -21.37
CA HIS A 110 -19.96 -11.83 -20.54
C HIS A 110 -19.48 -11.03 -19.32
N LEU A 111 -18.19 -11.10 -18.97
CA LEU A 111 -17.58 -10.30 -17.90
C LEU A 111 -17.11 -8.93 -18.42
N ASP A 112 -17.09 -8.71 -19.74
CA ASP A 112 -16.63 -7.46 -20.34
C ASP A 112 -17.52 -6.30 -19.85
N GLY A 113 -16.90 -5.22 -19.36
CA GLY A 113 -17.63 -4.05 -18.84
C GLY A 113 -18.17 -4.20 -17.41
N HIS A 114 -17.92 -5.33 -16.74
CA HIS A 114 -18.33 -5.56 -15.35
C HIS A 114 -17.16 -5.60 -14.37
N HIS A 115 -15.96 -5.97 -14.83
CA HIS A 115 -14.79 -6.13 -13.98
C HIS A 115 -13.58 -5.39 -14.56
N THR A 116 -12.76 -4.84 -13.67
CA THR A 116 -11.52 -4.16 -14.02
C THR A 116 -10.42 -5.18 -14.32
N ILE A 117 -9.94 -5.23 -15.56
CA ILE A 117 -8.80 -6.06 -15.97
C ILE A 117 -7.51 -5.37 -15.56
N ILE A 118 -6.71 -6.03 -14.71
CA ILE A 118 -5.46 -5.48 -14.18
C ILE A 118 -4.22 -5.95 -14.94
N GLY A 119 -4.32 -7.08 -15.62
CA GLY A 119 -3.15 -7.71 -16.21
C GLY A 119 -3.45 -9.04 -16.88
N ARG A 120 -2.37 -9.75 -17.22
CA ARG A 120 -2.43 -11.11 -17.78
C ARG A 120 -1.28 -11.95 -17.27
N VAL A 121 -1.50 -13.25 -17.16
CA VAL A 121 -0.45 -14.23 -16.90
C VAL A 121 0.39 -14.38 -18.16
N ILE A 122 1.70 -14.14 -18.03
CA ILE A 122 2.69 -14.27 -19.11
C ILE A 122 3.51 -15.56 -19.01
N ASP A 123 3.60 -16.15 -17.81
CA ASP A 123 4.27 -17.43 -17.58
C ASP A 123 3.46 -18.29 -16.59
N GLY A 124 3.35 -19.58 -16.90
CA GLY A 124 2.53 -20.54 -16.15
C GLY A 124 1.06 -20.63 -16.59
N ALA A 125 0.64 -19.93 -17.65
CA ALA A 125 -0.74 -19.93 -18.17
C ALA A 125 -1.10 -21.17 -19.00
N ILE A 126 -0.15 -21.72 -19.76
CA ILE A 126 -0.31 -22.88 -20.66
C ILE A 126 0.69 -23.95 -20.23
N ASN A 127 0.22 -25.19 -20.06
CA ASN A 127 1.01 -26.34 -19.59
C ASN A 127 1.80 -26.07 -18.30
N GLY A 128 1.26 -25.20 -17.44
CA GLY A 128 1.95 -24.69 -16.26
C GLY A 128 1.09 -24.73 -15.01
N THR A 129 1.43 -23.88 -14.04
CA THR A 129 0.78 -23.79 -12.73
C THR A 129 -0.73 -23.60 -12.84
N LEU A 130 -1.21 -22.80 -13.81
CA LEU A 130 -2.64 -22.52 -13.97
C LEU A 130 -3.43 -23.79 -14.36
N ASP A 131 -2.83 -24.69 -15.14
CA ASP A 131 -3.46 -25.97 -15.50
C ASP A 131 -3.50 -26.94 -14.32
N LEU A 132 -2.47 -26.91 -13.46
CA LEU A 132 -2.44 -27.69 -12.23
C LEU A 132 -3.54 -27.21 -11.27
N MET A 133 -3.68 -25.89 -11.11
CA MET A 133 -4.74 -25.27 -10.31
C MET A 133 -6.14 -25.65 -10.82
N GLU A 134 -6.35 -25.65 -12.14
CA GLU A 134 -7.64 -25.99 -12.75
C GLU A 134 -8.05 -27.46 -12.52
N LYS A 135 -7.07 -28.36 -12.44
CA LYS A 135 -7.29 -29.80 -12.23
C LYS A 135 -7.63 -30.16 -10.78
N VAL A 136 -7.39 -29.26 -9.82
CA VAL A 136 -7.64 -29.54 -8.40
C VAL A 136 -9.14 -29.77 -8.17
N ALA A 137 -9.48 -30.89 -7.51
CA ALA A 137 -10.85 -31.22 -7.16
C ALA A 137 -11.45 -30.17 -6.21
N VAL A 138 -12.72 -29.85 -6.42
CA VAL A 138 -13.44 -28.83 -5.65
C VAL A 138 -14.68 -29.44 -4.97
N ASN A 139 -15.09 -28.84 -3.86
CA ASN A 139 -16.35 -29.19 -3.20
C ASN A 139 -17.56 -28.50 -3.86
N GLU A 140 -18.76 -28.74 -3.34
CA GLU A 140 -20.01 -28.14 -3.83
C GLU A 140 -20.01 -26.60 -3.83
N LYS A 141 -19.21 -25.96 -2.97
CA LYS A 141 -19.07 -24.50 -2.91
C LYS A 141 -17.96 -23.97 -3.82
N HIS A 142 -17.46 -24.80 -4.74
CA HIS A 142 -16.32 -24.52 -5.61
C HIS A 142 -15.03 -24.19 -4.86
N ARG A 143 -14.87 -24.65 -3.61
CA ARG A 143 -13.63 -24.49 -2.85
C ARG A 143 -12.72 -25.69 -3.12
N PRO A 144 -11.43 -25.49 -3.45
CA PRO A 144 -10.47 -26.58 -3.60
C PRO A 144 -10.44 -27.50 -2.37
N VAL A 145 -10.48 -28.82 -2.60
CA VAL A 145 -10.35 -29.83 -1.55
C VAL A 145 -8.92 -29.83 -1.01
N GLN A 146 -7.94 -29.75 -1.92
CA GLN A 146 -6.55 -29.50 -1.57
C GLN A 146 -6.34 -27.98 -1.57
N GLU A 147 -5.88 -27.45 -0.43
CA GLU A 147 -5.68 -26.01 -0.30
C GLU A 147 -4.55 -25.52 -1.21
N ILE A 148 -4.88 -24.57 -2.07
CA ILE A 148 -3.90 -23.83 -2.87
C ILE A 148 -3.59 -22.53 -2.13
N LYS A 149 -2.32 -22.29 -1.82
CA LYS A 149 -1.84 -21.17 -1.01
C LYS A 149 -0.86 -20.31 -1.79
N MET A 150 -0.94 -19.01 -1.57
CA MET A 150 0.06 -18.06 -2.02
C MET A 150 1.17 -17.99 -0.96
N MET A 151 2.36 -18.44 -1.32
CA MET A 151 3.52 -18.48 -0.43
C MET A 151 4.17 -17.10 -0.31
N GLY A 152 4.18 -16.34 -1.40
CA GLY A 152 4.77 -15.01 -1.46
C GLY A 152 4.54 -14.34 -2.81
N VAL A 153 4.95 -13.09 -2.90
CA VAL A 153 4.88 -12.31 -4.13
C VAL A 153 6.20 -11.58 -4.36
N THR A 154 6.76 -11.70 -5.56
CA THR A 154 7.94 -10.96 -5.99
C THR A 154 7.57 -9.95 -7.06
N ILE A 155 7.83 -8.68 -6.79
CA ILE A 155 7.58 -7.60 -7.75
C ILE A 155 8.84 -7.42 -8.60
N HIS A 156 8.70 -7.58 -9.91
CA HIS A 156 9.76 -7.34 -10.88
C HIS A 156 9.55 -5.94 -11.47
N ALA A 157 10.33 -4.99 -10.96
CA ALA A 157 10.40 -3.65 -11.53
C ALA A 157 10.96 -3.69 -12.96
N ASN A 158 10.64 -2.66 -13.75
CA ASN A 158 11.21 -2.52 -15.07
C ASN A 158 12.71 -2.18 -14.93
N PRO A 159 13.63 -3.02 -15.44
CA PRO A 159 15.07 -2.78 -15.30
C PRO A 159 15.54 -1.48 -15.98
N ILE A 160 14.71 -0.85 -16.82
CA ILE A 160 15.01 0.46 -17.42
C ILE A 160 14.81 1.60 -16.40
N ALA A 161 13.78 1.51 -15.56
CA ALA A 161 13.50 2.54 -14.55
C ALA A 161 14.53 2.52 -13.41
N ASP A 162 14.98 1.34 -13.01
CA ASP A 162 16.03 1.21 -11.98
C ASP A 162 17.37 1.77 -12.49
N LYS A 163 17.73 1.49 -13.76
CA LYS A 163 18.92 2.06 -14.40
C LYS A 163 18.84 3.59 -14.55
N GLU A 164 17.66 4.14 -14.77
CA GLU A 164 17.47 5.59 -14.80
C GLU A 164 17.53 6.20 -13.39
N ALA A 165 16.92 5.57 -12.38
CA ALA A 165 16.99 6.00 -10.99
C ALA A 165 18.43 6.01 -10.45
N GLU A 166 19.22 4.97 -10.75
CA GLU A 166 20.65 4.94 -10.46
C GLU A 166 21.42 6.07 -11.18
N ARG A 167 21.04 6.40 -12.42
CA ARG A 167 21.63 7.50 -13.19
C ARG A 167 21.32 8.89 -12.62
N PHE A 168 20.19 9.06 -11.94
CA PHE A 168 19.83 10.30 -11.25
C PHE A 168 20.52 10.41 -9.89
N GLN A 169 20.63 9.31 -9.13
CA GLN A 169 21.40 9.30 -7.87
C GLN A 169 22.90 9.52 -8.08
N GLY A 170 23.45 9.16 -9.24
CA GLY A 170 24.82 9.50 -9.64
C GLY A 170 25.02 10.95 -10.09
N LYS A 171 23.97 11.78 -10.15
CA LYS A 171 24.02 13.18 -10.63
C LYS A 171 23.66 14.24 -9.59
N ASP A 172 23.33 13.86 -8.36
CA ASP A 172 23.31 14.78 -7.23
C ASP A 172 24.74 15.10 -6.78
N CYS A 173 25.32 15.94 -7.62
CA CYS A 173 26.61 16.57 -7.48
C CYS A 173 26.68 17.32 -6.15
N LEU A 174 27.68 16.94 -5.34
CA LEU A 174 28.49 17.86 -4.57
C LEU A 174 28.57 19.21 -5.30
N LYS A 175 27.86 20.20 -4.79
CA LYS A 175 28.21 21.61 -4.97
C LYS A 175 28.22 22.24 -3.59
N GLU A 176 29.34 22.02 -2.89
CA GLU A 176 29.73 22.93 -1.84
C GLU A 176 29.74 24.34 -2.42
N LEU A 177 28.94 25.23 -1.84
CA LEU A 177 29.00 26.66 -2.15
C LEU A 177 30.37 27.18 -1.71
N PRO A 178 31.13 27.90 -2.56
CA PRO A 178 32.42 28.43 -2.16
C PRO A 178 32.22 29.55 -1.14
N ILE A 179 32.68 29.33 0.08
CA ILE A 179 32.86 30.38 1.08
C ILE A 179 34.11 31.17 0.65
N GLU A 180 33.92 32.29 -0.05
CA GLU A 180 35.02 33.20 -0.36
C GLU A 180 35.59 33.80 0.94
N ARG A 181 36.84 33.41 1.24
CA ARG A 181 37.74 34.17 2.12
C ARG A 181 38.40 35.25 1.28
N SER A 182 38.08 36.51 1.53
CA SER A 182 38.98 37.62 1.19
C SER A 182 39.18 38.54 2.40
N ARG A 183 40.41 38.52 2.91
CA ARG A 183 40.96 39.58 3.77
C ARG A 183 41.31 40.77 2.87
N PHE A 184 40.93 41.98 3.27
CA PHE A 184 41.79 43.16 3.07
C PHE A 184 41.60 44.17 4.21
N CYS A 185 42.74 44.61 4.73
CA CYS A 185 42.98 45.66 5.74
C CYS A 185 42.51 47.02 5.17
N SER A 186 42.09 48.07 5.90
CA SER A 186 42.90 48.86 6.83
C SER A 186 42.04 49.97 7.47
N SER A 187 42.33 50.28 8.74
CA SER A 187 42.26 51.59 9.44
C SER A 187 41.09 52.55 9.21
N VAL A 188 40.36 52.93 10.28
CA VAL A 188 40.29 54.29 10.86
C VAL A 188 39.45 54.28 12.17
N HIS A 189 39.91 55.07 13.14
CA HIS A 189 39.41 55.31 14.49
C HIS A 189 38.01 56.02 14.57
N ILE A 190 37.13 55.54 15.49
CA ILE A 190 36.32 56.20 16.57
C ILE A 190 35.80 57.65 16.30
N PRO A 191 34.51 58.06 16.55
CA PRO A 191 33.81 57.90 17.85
C PRO A 191 32.29 57.59 17.91
N LEU A 192 31.96 57.08 19.11
CA LEU A 192 30.69 56.98 19.87
C LEU A 192 29.47 57.83 19.43
N ARG A 193 28.30 57.18 19.24
CA ARG A 193 27.05 57.54 19.94
C ARG A 193 25.88 56.54 19.74
N HIS A 194 25.32 56.15 20.89
CA HIS A 194 23.92 55.83 21.21
C HIS A 194 23.14 54.62 20.64
N LYS A 195 22.66 53.81 21.62
CA LYS A 195 21.39 53.05 21.74
C LYS A 195 21.16 51.97 20.65
N VAL A 196 20.85 50.71 20.97
CA VAL A 196 19.71 50.17 21.73
C VAL A 196 20.04 48.73 22.16
N ARG A 197 19.50 48.29 23.31
CA ARG A 197 19.70 46.98 23.94
C ARG A 197 18.37 46.22 23.96
N ALA A 198 18.29 45.01 23.42
CA ALA A 198 17.30 43.95 23.77
C ALA A 198 17.75 42.62 23.11
N ARG A 199 18.23 41.62 23.86
CA ARG A 199 17.50 40.57 24.62
C ARG A 199 16.73 39.56 23.75
N LEU A 200 17.34 38.37 23.57
CA LEU A 200 16.71 37.03 23.64
C LEU A 200 15.82 36.93 24.92
N PRO A 201 14.82 36.03 25.07
CA PRO A 201 14.73 34.64 24.57
C PRO A 201 13.29 34.18 24.21
N TYR A 202 13.06 32.89 23.90
CA TYR A 202 11.79 32.24 24.27
C TYR A 202 12.03 30.83 24.83
N MET A 203 11.67 30.70 26.11
CA MET A 203 11.60 29.52 26.93
C MET A 203 10.13 29.33 27.33
N ILE A 204 9.70 28.08 27.39
CA ILE A 204 8.34 27.59 27.66
C ILE A 204 7.90 27.94 29.08
N CYS A 205 6.61 28.30 29.28
CA CYS A 205 5.88 28.08 30.54
C CYS A 205 4.35 28.15 30.37
N ILE A 206 3.66 27.61 31.38
CA ILE A 206 2.34 26.96 31.39
C ILE A 206 1.38 27.75 32.32
N GLY A 207 0.06 27.70 32.08
CA GLY A 207 -1.00 28.12 33.04
C GLY A 207 -2.15 28.86 32.33
N SER A 208 -3.36 28.29 32.21
CA SER A 208 -4.49 28.24 33.18
C SER A 208 -5.29 29.55 33.24
N GLU A 209 -6.53 29.55 32.73
CA GLU A 209 -7.48 30.65 32.96
C GLU A 209 -8.94 30.14 33.02
N GLU A 210 -9.70 30.78 33.90
CA GLU A 210 -11.01 30.40 34.46
C GLU A 210 -12.20 30.94 33.64
N VAL A 211 -13.39 30.35 33.86
CA VAL A 211 -14.68 30.74 33.25
C VAL A 211 -15.62 31.29 34.34
N PRO A 212 -16.39 32.38 34.12
CA PRO A 212 -17.33 32.91 35.10
C PRO A 212 -18.73 32.27 35.04
N ASN A 213 -19.49 32.44 36.12
CA ASN A 213 -20.73 31.72 36.47
C ASN A 213 -21.98 32.65 36.41
N SER A 214 -23.08 32.21 35.78
CA SER A 214 -24.46 32.62 36.12
C SER A 214 -25.56 31.71 35.50
N GLN A 215 -25.98 30.71 36.29
CA GLN A 215 -27.38 30.27 36.58
C GLN A 215 -28.54 30.52 35.58
N LYS A 216 -29.11 29.45 34.97
CA LYS A 216 -30.38 28.76 35.37
C LYS A 216 -30.96 27.81 34.29
N ARG A 217 -31.34 26.60 34.77
CA ARG A 217 -32.41 25.65 34.33
C ARG A 217 -32.27 24.79 33.05
N ALA A 218 -31.90 23.53 33.31
CA ALA A 218 -32.59 22.26 32.98
C ALA A 218 -32.95 21.91 31.51
N THR A 219 -32.31 20.89 30.93
CA THR A 219 -32.84 19.50 30.77
C THR A 219 -31.96 18.65 29.83
N HIS A 220 -31.73 17.38 30.21
CA HIS A 220 -31.41 16.18 29.39
C HIS A 220 -30.46 16.27 28.16
N GLN A 221 -29.22 15.77 28.30
CA GLN A 221 -28.73 14.49 27.75
C GLN A 221 -27.22 14.35 27.90
N THR A 222 -26.80 13.26 28.56
CA THR A 222 -25.41 12.90 28.85
C THR A 222 -24.91 11.81 27.90
N LYS A 223 -23.57 11.75 27.78
CA LYS A 223 -22.69 10.63 27.36
C LYS A 223 -22.10 10.76 25.94
N SER A 224 -20.85 11.23 25.86
CA SER A 224 -19.75 10.57 25.10
C SER A 224 -18.54 11.50 24.85
N LEU A 225 -17.78 11.88 25.90
CA LEU A 225 -16.48 12.57 25.70
C LEU A 225 -15.35 12.11 26.64
N ALA A 226 -15.57 11.07 27.46
CA ALA A 226 -14.54 10.55 28.36
C ALA A 226 -13.74 9.34 27.81
N LYS A 227 -14.15 8.74 26.67
CA LYS A 227 -13.50 7.54 26.12
C LYS A 227 -12.39 7.83 25.10
N LEU A 228 -12.25 9.08 24.64
CA LEU A 228 -11.33 9.46 23.55
C LEU A 228 -9.96 9.99 24.02
N ARG A 229 -9.75 10.26 25.31
CA ARG A 229 -8.44 10.74 25.82
C ARG A 229 -7.53 9.66 26.40
N LEU A 230 -8.02 8.44 26.59
CA LEU A 230 -7.22 7.35 27.19
C LEU A 230 -6.42 6.54 26.13
N ILE A 231 -6.86 6.52 24.87
CA ILE A 231 -6.23 5.71 23.82
C ILE A 231 -4.95 6.38 23.29
N ALA A 232 -4.90 7.72 23.23
CA ALA A 232 -3.74 8.46 22.71
C ALA A 232 -2.49 8.43 23.61
N ARG A 233 -2.60 7.99 24.88
CA ARG A 233 -1.45 7.91 25.80
C ARG A 233 -0.77 6.54 25.83
N LEU A 234 -1.37 5.49 25.27
CA LEU A 234 -0.82 4.13 25.33
C LEU A 234 0.13 3.80 24.16
N ASP A 235 0.06 4.53 23.04
CA ASP A 235 0.88 4.23 21.86
C ASP A 235 2.30 4.83 21.94
N ALA A 236 2.44 5.98 22.59
CA ALA A 236 3.72 6.70 22.70
C ALA A 236 4.73 6.09 23.69
N SER A 237 4.33 5.11 24.51
CA SER A 237 5.26 4.38 25.39
C SER A 237 5.83 3.11 24.72
N LYS A 238 5.08 2.49 23.81
CA LYS A 238 5.54 1.29 23.08
C LYS A 238 6.61 1.60 22.03
N GLN A 239 6.51 2.74 21.33
CA GLN A 239 7.54 3.13 20.35
C GLN A 239 8.88 3.55 20.98
N ARG A 240 8.90 4.01 22.24
CA ARG A 240 10.15 4.37 22.93
C ARG A 240 10.97 3.17 23.39
N ASN A 241 10.33 2.05 23.73
CA ASN A 241 11.03 0.85 24.19
C ASN A 241 11.65 0.01 23.06
N LEU A 242 11.23 0.19 21.80
CA LEU A 242 11.81 -0.53 20.66
C LEU A 242 13.11 0.11 20.16
N TRP A 243 13.31 1.41 20.39
CA TRP A 243 14.51 2.13 19.96
C TRP A 243 15.72 1.80 20.85
N TYR A 244 15.51 1.56 22.14
CA TYR A 244 16.57 1.21 23.09
C TYR A 244 17.14 -0.22 22.88
N TYR A 245 16.34 -1.15 22.36
CA TYR A 245 16.77 -2.53 22.13
C TYR A 245 17.61 -2.72 20.85
N HIS A 246 17.50 -1.81 19.88
CA HIS A 246 18.23 -1.91 18.61
C HIS A 246 19.62 -1.25 18.63
N HIS A 247 19.93 -0.41 19.63
CA HIS A 247 21.24 0.25 19.77
C HIS A 247 22.23 -0.50 20.67
N LEU A 248 21.81 -1.56 21.37
CA LEU A 248 22.67 -2.36 22.26
C LEU A 248 23.23 -3.66 21.62
N LYS A 249 22.95 -3.91 20.34
CA LYS A 249 23.49 -5.06 19.58
C LYS A 249 24.50 -4.69 18.47
N ALA A 250 24.91 -3.43 18.39
CA ALA A 250 25.90 -2.97 17.40
C ALA A 250 27.30 -2.72 17.98
N THR A 251 27.53 -3.04 19.26
CA THR A 251 28.84 -2.99 19.90
C THR A 251 29.05 -4.22 20.76
N HIS A 252 29.37 -5.33 20.11
CA HIS A 252 30.20 -6.42 20.62
C HIS A 252 30.63 -7.33 19.47
#